data_AF-A0A376VYE3-F1
#
_entry.id   AF-A0A376VYE3-F1
#
_cell.length_a   1.000
_cell.length_b   1.000
_cell.length_c   1.000
_cell.angle_alpha   90.00
_cell.angle_beta   90.00
_cell.angle_gamma   90.00
#
_symmetry.space_group_name_H-M   'P 1'
#
loop_
_entity.id
_entity.type
_entity.pdbx_description
1 polymer ?
#
loop_
_entity_poly.entity_id
_entity_poly.type
_entity_poly.pdbx_seq_one_letter_code
_entity_poly.pdbx_strand_id
1 'polypeptide(L)'
;MKGRLISSDPYRQQFLVERAVSFSHRQRDCSELISVLPRHTLQQIDGFGGSFTEGAGVVFNSMSEKTKAQFLSLYFSDQEHNYTLARMPIQSCDFSLGNYAYVDSSADLQQGRLSFSRDEAHLIPLISGALRLNPHMKLMASPWSPPAFMKTNNDMNGGGKLRRECYADWADIIINYLLEYRRHGINVQALSVQNEPVR
;
A
#
# COMPACT_ATOMS: atom_id res chain seq x y z
N MET A 1 -30.11 24.81 -1.47
CA MET A 1 -28.78 24.14 -1.30
C MET A 1 -28.37 23.55 -2.66
N LYS A 2 -27.09 23.58 -3.03
CA LYS A 2 -26.59 23.05 -4.32
C LYS A 2 -25.51 22.00 -4.06
N GLY A 3 -25.19 21.19 -5.06
CA GLY A 3 -24.14 20.18 -4.97
C GLY A 3 -23.72 19.66 -6.33
N ARG A 4 -22.85 18.65 -6.32
CA ARG A 4 -22.44 17.88 -7.49
C ARG A 4 -23.00 16.46 -7.37
N LEU A 5 -23.37 15.88 -8.49
CA LEU A 5 -23.68 14.45 -8.58
C LEU A 5 -22.69 13.82 -9.56
N ILE A 6 -22.01 12.77 -9.09
CA ILE A 6 -21.14 11.91 -9.90
C ILE A 6 -21.88 10.58 -10.04
N SER A 7 -22.12 10.15 -11.27
CA SER A 7 -22.87 8.92 -11.56
C SER A 7 -22.09 7.99 -12.47
N SER A 8 -22.18 6.69 -12.21
CA SER A 8 -21.63 5.64 -13.05
C SER A 8 -22.74 4.64 -13.38
N ASP A 9 -22.88 4.28 -14.66
CA ASP A 9 -23.73 3.21 -15.16
C ASP A 9 -22.84 2.15 -15.85
N PRO A 10 -22.50 1.07 -15.13
CA PRO A 10 -21.61 0.05 -15.66
C PRO A 10 -22.22 -0.72 -16.85
N TYR A 11 -23.56 -0.83 -16.92
CA TYR A 11 -24.22 -1.49 -18.05
C TYR A 11 -24.12 -0.66 -19.35
N ARG A 12 -23.87 0.64 -19.22
CA ARG A 12 -23.65 1.57 -20.34
C ARG A 12 -22.19 1.99 -20.53
N GLN A 13 -21.27 1.44 -19.74
CA GLN A 13 -19.86 1.81 -19.75
C GLN A 13 -19.63 3.32 -19.53
N GLN A 14 -20.47 3.95 -18.70
CA GLN A 14 -20.33 5.35 -18.32
C GLN A 14 -19.84 5.41 -16.88
N PHE A 15 -18.69 6.05 -16.65
CA PHE A 15 -18.08 6.14 -15.34
C PHE A 15 -17.80 7.60 -14.97
N LEU A 16 -18.07 7.93 -13.71
CA LEU A 16 -17.71 9.21 -13.09
C LEU A 16 -18.25 10.45 -13.83
N VAL A 17 -19.46 10.35 -14.41
CA VAL A 17 -20.08 11.48 -15.11
C VAL A 17 -20.56 12.52 -14.10
N GLU A 18 -19.95 13.70 -14.13
CA GLU A 18 -20.29 14.81 -13.23
C GLU A 18 -21.38 15.72 -13.81
N ARG A 19 -22.32 16.14 -12.96
CA ARG A 19 -23.26 17.24 -13.24
C ARG A 19 -23.63 18.05 -12.00
N ALA A 20 -23.97 19.33 -12.21
CA ALA A 20 -24.49 20.18 -11.16
C ALA A 20 -25.93 19.81 -10.78
N VAL A 21 -26.26 19.86 -9.49
CA VAL A 21 -27.61 19.60 -8.96
C VAL A 21 -28.02 20.62 -7.90
N SER A 22 -29.32 20.77 -7.70
CA SER A 22 -29.90 21.63 -6.66
C SER A 22 -30.90 20.85 -5.81
N PHE A 23 -30.82 21.05 -4.50
CA PHE A 23 -31.80 20.55 -3.55
C PHE A 23 -33.07 21.41 -3.56
N SER A 24 -34.21 20.75 -3.40
CA SER A 24 -35.53 21.36 -3.23
C SER A 24 -35.95 21.35 -1.76
N HIS A 25 -37.00 22.13 -1.43
CA HIS A 25 -37.66 21.95 -0.14
C HIS A 25 -38.26 20.54 -0.06
N ARG A 26 -38.24 19.94 1.14
CA ARG A 26 -38.75 18.58 1.33
C ARG A 26 -40.24 18.50 1.02
N GLN A 27 -40.66 17.35 0.52
CA GLN A 27 -42.08 17.02 0.38
C GLN A 27 -42.62 16.49 1.72
N ARG A 28 -43.96 16.37 1.83
CA ARG A 28 -44.61 15.75 3.01
C ARG A 28 -44.45 14.24 3.01
N ASP A 29 -44.43 13.62 1.83
CA ASP A 29 -44.23 12.19 1.68
C ASP A 29 -42.89 11.76 2.30
N CYS A 30 -42.89 10.57 2.89
CA CYS A 30 -41.74 9.99 3.59
C CYS A 30 -41.38 8.59 3.05
N SER A 31 -41.86 8.21 1.86
CA SER A 31 -41.43 6.99 1.19
C SER A 31 -40.05 7.18 0.53
N GLU A 32 -39.34 6.06 0.29
CA GLU A 32 -38.08 6.01 -0.47
C GLU A 32 -36.96 6.96 0.02
N LEU A 33 -36.94 7.26 1.32
CA LEU A 33 -35.97 8.20 1.89
C LEU A 33 -34.62 7.55 2.22
N ILE A 34 -33.55 8.23 1.83
CA ILE A 34 -32.22 8.09 2.42
C ILE A 34 -31.97 9.36 3.27
N SER A 35 -32.09 9.22 4.59
CA SER A 35 -31.93 10.35 5.52
C SER A 35 -30.48 10.52 5.96
N VAL A 36 -29.95 11.73 5.83
CA VAL A 36 -28.59 12.08 6.25
C VAL A 36 -28.61 13.10 7.40
N LEU A 37 -27.82 12.85 8.45
CA LEU A 37 -27.79 13.67 9.66
C LEU A 37 -26.36 14.15 9.97
N PRO A 38 -25.86 15.22 9.31
CA PRO A 38 -24.47 15.67 9.46
C PRO A 38 -24.01 16.00 10.89
N ARG A 39 -24.97 16.27 11.80
CA ARG A 39 -24.70 16.53 13.22
C ARG A 39 -24.31 15.30 14.04
N HIS A 40 -24.51 14.09 13.51
CA HIS A 40 -24.14 12.84 14.17
C HIS A 40 -22.94 12.25 13.45
N THR A 41 -21.75 12.65 13.89
CA THR A 41 -20.47 12.17 13.35
C THR A 41 -20.14 10.78 13.90
N LEU A 42 -19.46 9.97 13.09
CA LEU A 42 -18.96 8.65 13.48
C LEU A 42 -17.42 8.65 13.45
N GLN A 43 -16.80 7.56 13.00
CA GLN A 43 -15.36 7.44 12.90
C GLN A 43 -14.75 8.42 11.90
N GLN A 44 -13.54 8.89 12.20
CA GLN A 44 -12.70 9.56 11.22
C GLN A 44 -12.08 8.52 10.28
N ILE A 45 -11.93 8.89 9.00
CA ILE A 45 -11.25 8.08 7.98
C ILE A 45 -9.87 8.65 7.68
N ASP A 46 -8.88 7.77 7.52
CA ASP A 46 -7.50 8.16 7.22
C ASP A 46 -7.26 8.39 5.72
N GLY A 47 -8.00 7.70 4.84
CA GLY A 47 -7.85 7.83 3.39
C GLY A 47 -8.20 6.58 2.59
N PHE A 48 -7.77 6.57 1.32
CA PHE A 48 -7.97 5.47 0.37
C PHE A 48 -6.69 5.24 -0.44
N GLY A 49 -6.51 4.03 -0.96
CA GLY A 49 -5.22 3.64 -1.52
C GLY A 49 -5.15 2.26 -2.16
N GLY A 50 -3.93 1.92 -2.60
CA GLY A 50 -3.56 0.64 -3.19
C GLY A 50 -2.34 0.03 -2.52
N SER A 51 -1.76 -1.01 -3.13
CA SER A 51 -0.52 -1.62 -2.64
C SER A 51 0.61 -1.54 -3.66
N PHE A 52 1.83 -1.26 -3.18
CA PHE A 52 3.05 -1.39 -3.96
C PHE A 52 3.66 -2.76 -3.71
N THR A 53 3.70 -3.63 -4.72
CA THR A 53 4.34 -4.96 -4.66
C THR A 53 5.47 -5.03 -5.68
N GLU A 54 6.40 -5.98 -5.53
CA GLU A 54 7.47 -6.17 -6.52
C GLU A 54 6.86 -6.40 -7.91
N GLY A 55 5.80 -7.20 -8.02
CA GLY A 55 5.10 -7.41 -9.29
C GLY A 55 4.57 -6.11 -9.91
N ALA A 56 3.92 -5.24 -9.11
CA ALA A 56 3.46 -3.94 -9.59
C ALA A 56 4.63 -3.03 -10.00
N GLY A 57 5.72 -3.07 -9.24
CA GLY A 57 6.94 -2.33 -9.51
C GLY A 57 7.66 -2.75 -10.80
N VAL A 58 7.77 -4.04 -11.04
CA VAL A 58 8.32 -4.61 -12.28
C VAL A 58 7.45 -4.22 -13.48
N VAL A 59 6.12 -4.31 -13.35
CA VAL A 59 5.19 -3.86 -14.40
C VAL A 59 5.37 -2.37 -14.67
N PHE A 60 5.42 -1.54 -13.63
CA PHE A 60 5.67 -0.11 -13.76
C PHE A 60 7.00 0.18 -14.45
N ASN A 61 8.08 -0.52 -14.09
CA ASN A 61 9.40 -0.32 -14.69
C ASN A 61 9.44 -0.68 -16.19
N SER A 62 8.60 -1.62 -16.63
CA SER A 62 8.51 -2.01 -18.06
C SER A 62 7.71 -1.04 -18.94
N MET A 63 7.00 -0.08 -18.33
CA MET A 63 6.25 0.94 -19.07
C MET A 63 7.18 1.96 -19.74
N SER A 64 6.73 2.54 -20.87
CA SER A 64 7.36 3.74 -21.43
C SER A 64 7.23 4.93 -20.46
N GLU A 65 8.13 5.91 -20.52
CA GLU A 65 8.07 7.09 -19.65
C GLU A 65 6.73 7.86 -19.77
N LYS A 66 6.15 7.92 -20.98
CA LYS A 66 4.82 8.49 -21.19
C LYS A 66 3.74 7.73 -20.42
N THR A 67 3.80 6.39 -20.47
CA THR A 67 2.84 5.52 -19.78
C THR A 67 3.03 5.58 -18.27
N LYS A 68 4.27 5.66 -17.77
CA LYS A 68 4.55 5.86 -16.34
C LYS A 68 3.95 7.17 -15.83
N ALA A 69 4.15 8.27 -16.56
CA ALA A 69 3.59 9.57 -16.19
C ALA A 69 2.05 9.53 -16.13
N GLN A 70 1.41 8.93 -17.14
CA GLN A 70 -0.05 8.75 -17.16
C GLN A 70 -0.53 7.89 -15.98
N PHE A 71 0.11 6.75 -15.74
CA PHE A 71 -0.23 5.84 -14.64
C PHE A 71 -0.15 6.54 -13.28
N LEU A 72 0.96 7.25 -13.02
CA LEU A 72 1.14 7.97 -11.76
C LEU A 72 0.08 9.07 -11.62
N SER A 73 -0.20 9.84 -12.69
CA SER A 73 -1.23 10.88 -12.67
C SER A 73 -2.60 10.31 -12.30
N LEU A 74 -3.03 9.23 -12.95
CA LEU A 74 -4.34 8.62 -12.70
C LEU A 74 -4.55 8.20 -11.24
N TYR A 75 -3.50 7.71 -10.57
CA TYR A 75 -3.63 7.24 -9.18
C TYR A 75 -3.34 8.29 -8.12
N PHE A 76 -2.34 9.15 -8.34
CA PHE A 76 -1.75 9.97 -7.28
C PHE A 76 -1.91 11.47 -7.48
N SER A 77 -2.44 11.92 -8.63
CA SER A 77 -2.82 13.33 -8.81
C SER A 77 -4.02 13.70 -7.95
N ASP A 78 -4.03 14.92 -7.42
CA ASP A 78 -5.15 15.48 -6.67
C ASP A 78 -6.37 15.84 -7.54
N GLN A 79 -6.22 15.81 -8.87
CA GLN A 79 -7.33 15.92 -9.83
C GLN A 79 -7.90 14.58 -10.29
N GLU A 80 -7.30 13.45 -9.90
CA GLU A 80 -7.71 12.10 -10.32
C GLU A 80 -8.14 11.27 -9.09
N HIS A 81 -7.65 10.04 -8.93
CA HIS A 81 -8.01 9.20 -7.79
C HIS A 81 -7.49 9.71 -6.44
N ASN A 82 -6.45 10.56 -6.44
CA ASN A 82 -5.86 11.16 -5.25
C ASN A 82 -5.62 10.14 -4.11
N TYR A 83 -4.92 9.04 -4.40
CA TYR A 83 -4.58 8.07 -3.38
C TYR A 83 -3.74 8.72 -2.28
N THR A 84 -4.20 8.56 -1.04
CA THR A 84 -3.57 9.11 0.18
C THR A 84 -3.02 8.03 1.10
N LEU A 85 -3.40 6.76 0.89
CA LEU A 85 -2.85 5.60 1.59
C LEU A 85 -2.09 4.70 0.62
N ALA A 86 -1.10 3.96 1.12
CA ALA A 86 -0.62 2.79 0.42
C ALA A 86 -0.12 1.71 1.39
N ARG A 87 -0.17 0.45 0.94
CA ARG A 87 0.45 -0.69 1.65
C ARG A 87 1.61 -1.27 0.84
N MET A 88 2.66 -1.75 1.48
CA MET A 88 3.79 -2.39 0.81
C MET A 88 4.34 -3.57 1.63
N PRO A 89 4.89 -4.60 0.98
CA PRO A 89 5.46 -5.74 1.67
C PRO A 89 6.81 -5.37 2.30
N ILE A 90 7.11 -6.00 3.43
CA ILE A 90 8.47 -6.13 3.96
C ILE A 90 8.95 -7.50 3.50
N GLN A 91 10.02 -7.55 2.71
CA GLN A 91 10.48 -8.74 1.96
C GLN A 91 9.48 -9.20 0.89
N SER A 92 9.68 -10.39 0.30
CA SER A 92 8.79 -10.92 -0.73
C SER A 92 7.36 -11.18 -0.24
N CYS A 93 6.40 -10.99 -1.14
CA CYS A 93 5.04 -11.52 -1.04
C CYS A 93 4.75 -12.48 -2.20
N ASP A 94 3.54 -13.00 -2.30
CA ASP A 94 3.08 -13.81 -3.44
C ASP A 94 3.11 -13.05 -4.77
N PHE A 95 2.94 -11.72 -4.76
CA PHE A 95 3.12 -10.84 -5.92
C PHE A 95 4.59 -10.38 -6.07
N SER A 96 5.52 -11.32 -6.05
CA SER A 96 6.95 -11.11 -6.29
C SER A 96 7.44 -12.09 -7.36
N LEU A 97 8.58 -11.82 -7.99
CA LEU A 97 9.18 -12.70 -9.00
C LEU A 97 9.70 -14.02 -8.40
N GLY A 98 9.82 -14.06 -7.08
CA GLY A 98 10.22 -15.21 -6.27
C GLY A 98 10.47 -14.77 -4.83
N ASN A 99 10.75 -15.71 -3.93
CA ASN A 99 11.12 -15.39 -2.56
C ASN A 99 12.40 -14.55 -2.52
N TYR A 100 12.44 -13.58 -1.62
CA TYR A 100 13.66 -12.86 -1.26
C TYR A 100 13.53 -12.34 0.17
N ALA A 101 14.65 -12.33 0.87
CA ALA A 101 14.80 -11.71 2.17
C ALA A 101 15.88 -10.63 2.12
N TYR A 102 15.92 -9.76 3.11
CA TYR A 102 16.99 -8.77 3.24
C TYR A 102 18.29 -9.38 3.79
N VAL A 103 18.21 -10.60 4.30
CA VAL A 103 19.32 -11.40 4.80
C VAL A 103 18.97 -12.88 4.64
N ASP A 104 19.90 -13.64 4.07
CA ASP A 104 19.64 -15.04 3.69
C ASP A 104 20.29 -16.06 4.63
N SER A 105 21.24 -15.64 5.48
CA SER A 105 21.93 -16.52 6.42
C SER A 105 22.17 -15.89 7.79
N SER A 106 22.34 -16.75 8.81
CA SER A 106 22.71 -16.33 10.16
C SER A 106 24.11 -15.70 10.22
N ALA A 107 25.02 -16.12 9.34
CA ALA A 107 26.36 -15.54 9.24
C ALA A 107 26.31 -14.09 8.73
N ASP A 108 25.48 -13.82 7.72
CA ASP A 108 25.29 -12.46 7.19
C ASP A 108 24.63 -11.56 8.23
N LEU A 109 23.64 -12.07 8.96
CA LEU A 109 22.98 -11.36 10.06
C LEU A 109 23.97 -10.95 11.15
N GLN A 110 24.81 -11.86 11.62
CA GLN A 110 25.84 -11.58 12.63
C GLN A 110 26.87 -10.55 12.17
N GLN A 111 27.10 -10.47 10.86
CA GLN A 111 28.01 -9.50 10.24
C GLN A 111 27.32 -8.21 9.80
N GLY A 112 26.01 -8.06 10.05
CA GLY A 112 25.23 -6.89 9.65
C GLY A 112 25.12 -6.69 8.13
N ARG A 113 25.30 -7.75 7.33
CA ARG A 113 25.27 -7.69 5.87
C ARG A 113 23.85 -7.88 5.35
N LEU A 114 23.09 -6.78 5.34
CA LEU A 114 21.75 -6.70 4.75
C LEU A 114 21.82 -6.22 3.29
N SER A 115 20.85 -6.65 2.47
CA SER A 115 20.71 -6.18 1.09
C SER A 115 19.28 -5.75 0.80
N PHE A 116 19.13 -4.51 0.32
CA PHE A 116 17.86 -3.92 -0.14
C PHE A 116 17.85 -3.65 -1.65
N SER A 117 18.89 -4.06 -2.38
CA SER A 117 19.09 -3.73 -3.80
C SER A 117 17.92 -4.16 -4.69
N ARG A 118 17.22 -5.22 -4.31
CA ARG A 118 16.02 -5.70 -5.01
C ARG A 118 14.84 -4.73 -4.85
N ASP A 119 14.63 -4.20 -3.64
CA ASP A 119 13.62 -3.16 -3.40
C ASP A 119 14.00 -1.85 -4.10
N GLU A 120 15.29 -1.48 -4.06
CA GLU A 120 15.82 -0.29 -4.76
C GLU A 120 15.55 -0.35 -6.27
N ALA A 121 15.65 -1.53 -6.89
CA ALA A 121 15.40 -1.71 -8.30
C ALA A 121 13.90 -1.80 -8.64
N HIS A 122 13.11 -2.49 -7.82
CA HIS A 122 11.75 -2.88 -8.20
C HIS A 122 10.65 -2.11 -7.49
N LEU A 123 10.80 -1.73 -6.22
CA LEU A 123 9.75 -1.07 -5.42
C LEU A 123 9.95 0.44 -5.35
N ILE A 124 11.15 0.88 -4.97
CA ILE A 124 11.47 2.28 -4.69
C ILE A 124 11.17 3.23 -5.88
N PRO A 125 11.42 2.87 -7.16
CA PRO A 125 11.13 3.76 -8.28
C PRO A 125 9.65 4.11 -8.41
N LEU A 126 8.77 3.11 -8.20
CA LEU A 126 7.32 3.28 -8.24
C LEU A 126 6.83 4.12 -7.05
N ILE A 127 7.28 3.80 -5.83
CA ILE A 127 6.90 4.53 -4.61
C ILE A 127 7.36 5.99 -4.69
N SER A 128 8.59 6.22 -5.11
CA SER A 128 9.15 7.57 -5.30
C SER A 128 8.39 8.33 -6.38
N GLY A 129 7.93 7.64 -7.43
CA GLY A 129 7.05 8.21 -8.45
C GLY A 129 5.74 8.71 -7.89
N ALA A 130 5.08 7.91 -7.05
CA ALA A 130 3.84 8.29 -6.38
C ALA A 130 4.03 9.46 -5.41
N LEU A 131 5.09 9.42 -4.59
CA LEU A 131 5.38 10.48 -3.61
C LEU A 131 5.74 11.83 -4.24
N ARG A 132 6.19 11.86 -5.50
CA ARG A 132 6.37 13.13 -6.23
C ARG A 132 5.04 13.83 -6.52
N LEU A 133 3.95 13.08 -6.71
CA LEU A 133 2.62 13.64 -6.96
C LEU A 133 1.87 13.88 -5.64
N ASN A 134 2.00 12.97 -4.69
CA ASN A 134 1.44 13.13 -3.35
C ASN A 134 2.50 12.83 -2.27
N PRO A 135 3.26 13.83 -1.80
CA PRO A 135 4.29 13.63 -0.78
C PRO A 135 3.73 13.35 0.62
N HIS A 136 2.41 13.47 0.82
CA HIS A 136 1.74 13.30 2.11
C HIS A 136 1.05 11.92 2.25
N MET A 137 1.33 10.97 1.34
CA MET A 137 0.76 9.63 1.45
C MET A 137 1.15 8.95 2.76
N LYS A 138 0.16 8.37 3.44
CA LYS A 138 0.38 7.52 4.61
C LYS A 138 0.70 6.10 4.17
N LEU A 139 1.97 5.72 4.33
CA LEU A 139 2.47 4.41 3.93
C LEU A 139 2.41 3.41 5.09
N MET A 140 1.90 2.21 4.81
CA MET A 140 1.84 1.07 5.71
C MET A 140 2.73 -0.05 5.19
N ALA A 141 3.62 -0.58 6.01
CA ALA A 141 4.41 -1.77 5.66
C ALA A 141 3.91 -3.01 6.39
N SER A 142 4.01 -4.19 5.76
CA SER A 142 3.56 -5.45 6.36
C SER A 142 4.41 -6.61 5.86
N PRO A 143 4.95 -7.46 6.75
CA PRO A 143 5.70 -8.63 6.31
C PRO A 143 4.78 -9.81 5.97
N TRP A 144 5.18 -10.62 4.99
CA TRP A 144 4.55 -11.91 4.68
C TRP A 144 5.27 -13.08 5.32
N SER A 145 6.60 -13.01 5.42
CA SER A 145 7.41 -14.03 6.06
C SER A 145 8.71 -13.41 6.54
N PRO A 146 9.24 -13.80 7.72
CA PRO A 146 10.64 -13.62 8.05
C PRO A 146 11.56 -14.43 7.10
N PRO A 147 12.89 -14.19 7.13
CA PRO A 147 13.87 -15.03 6.44
C PRO A 147 13.71 -16.52 6.79
N ALA A 148 13.95 -17.40 5.82
CA ALA A 148 13.78 -18.85 5.97
C ALA A 148 14.46 -19.39 7.24
N PHE A 149 15.76 -19.08 7.46
CA PHE A 149 16.53 -19.57 8.60
C PHE A 149 16.00 -19.11 9.97
N MET A 150 15.16 -18.07 10.03
CA MET A 150 14.52 -17.60 11.26
C MET A 150 13.24 -18.38 11.61
N LYS A 151 12.76 -19.24 10.70
CA LYS A 151 11.49 -19.94 10.84
C LYS A 151 11.67 -21.39 11.27
N THR A 152 10.68 -21.93 11.97
CA THR A 152 10.66 -23.33 12.43
C THR A 152 10.69 -24.36 11.30
N ASN A 153 10.27 -23.96 10.10
CA ASN A 153 10.22 -24.82 8.90
C ASN A 153 11.37 -24.54 7.91
N ASN A 154 12.26 -23.58 8.19
CA ASN A 154 13.32 -23.16 7.28
C ASN A 154 12.86 -22.83 5.85
N ASP A 155 11.65 -22.28 5.70
CA ASP A 155 11.05 -21.95 4.41
C ASP A 155 10.20 -20.68 4.54
N MET A 156 10.30 -19.75 3.59
CA MET A 156 9.46 -18.55 3.55
C MET A 156 8.01 -18.90 3.17
N ASN A 157 7.78 -20.02 2.48
CA ASN A 157 6.46 -20.55 2.17
C ASN A 157 6.01 -21.58 3.22
N GLY A 158 4.80 -22.12 3.05
CA GLY A 158 4.30 -23.25 3.86
C GLY A 158 4.02 -22.93 5.33
N GLY A 159 3.79 -21.66 5.67
CA GLY A 159 3.52 -21.24 7.05
C GLY A 159 4.78 -21.28 7.91
N GLY A 160 4.75 -22.08 8.99
CA GLY A 160 5.77 -22.08 10.03
C GLY A 160 5.66 -20.88 10.97
N LYS A 161 6.50 -20.84 12.00
CA LYS A 161 6.53 -19.74 12.97
C LYS A 161 7.93 -19.16 13.07
N LEU A 162 8.01 -17.88 13.44
CA LEU A 162 9.26 -17.28 13.87
C LEU A 162 9.80 -18.04 15.08
N ARG A 163 11.05 -18.52 15.01
CA ARG A 163 11.73 -19.14 16.14
C ARG A 163 11.87 -18.11 17.27
N ARG A 164 11.65 -18.51 18.52
CA ARG A 164 11.55 -17.57 19.65
C ARG A 164 12.83 -16.76 19.84
N GLU A 165 13.96 -17.40 19.63
CA GLU A 165 15.30 -16.82 19.66
C GLU A 165 15.54 -15.77 18.56
N CYS A 166 14.79 -15.78 17.46
CA CYS A 166 14.92 -14.82 16.35
C CYS A 166 13.97 -13.61 16.47
N TYR A 167 13.27 -13.43 17.60
CA TYR A 167 12.30 -12.33 17.75
C TYR A 167 12.98 -10.96 17.72
N ALA A 168 14.12 -10.82 18.38
CA ALA A 168 14.89 -9.57 18.39
C ALA A 168 15.48 -9.29 16.99
N ASP A 169 16.15 -10.28 16.40
CA ASP A 169 16.74 -10.14 15.06
C ASP A 169 15.70 -9.75 14.01
N TRP A 170 14.49 -10.32 14.09
CA TRP A 170 13.41 -9.97 13.18
C TRP A 170 12.92 -8.53 13.36
N ALA A 171 12.79 -8.07 14.61
CA ALA A 171 12.48 -6.67 14.89
C ALA A 171 13.56 -5.73 14.34
N ASP A 172 14.84 -6.08 14.49
CA ASP A 172 15.97 -5.29 13.98
C ASP A 172 16.00 -5.22 12.45
N ILE A 173 15.65 -6.31 11.76
CA ILE A 173 15.49 -6.29 10.30
C ILE A 173 14.38 -5.33 9.88
N ILE A 174 13.24 -5.31 10.58
CA ILE A 174 12.15 -4.36 10.30
C ILE A 174 12.62 -2.92 10.54
N ILE A 175 13.39 -2.65 11.61
CA ILE A 175 13.96 -1.31 11.83
C ILE A 175 14.90 -0.91 10.69
N ASN A 176 15.80 -1.80 10.26
CA ASN A 176 16.69 -1.54 9.13
C ASN A 176 15.93 -1.28 7.82
N TYR A 177 14.83 -2.00 7.58
CA TYR A 177 13.92 -1.71 6.47
C TYR A 177 13.36 -0.27 6.53
N LEU A 178 12.89 0.17 7.71
CA LEU A 178 12.38 1.53 7.89
C LEU A 178 13.48 2.59 7.70
N LEU A 179 14.68 2.33 8.21
CA LEU A 179 15.83 3.21 8.04
C LEU A 179 16.24 3.32 6.57
N GLU A 180 16.26 2.20 5.86
CA GLU A 180 16.60 2.16 4.45
C GLU A 180 15.60 2.95 3.62
N TYR A 181 14.31 2.67 3.76
CA TYR A 181 13.27 3.41 3.02
C TYR A 181 13.33 4.91 3.33
N ARG A 182 13.60 5.29 4.58
CA ARG A 182 13.79 6.70 4.96
C ARG A 182 15.00 7.34 4.29
N ARG A 183 16.11 6.62 4.07
CA ARG A 183 17.27 7.13 3.31
C ARG A 183 16.92 7.46 1.86
N HIS A 184 15.95 6.75 1.29
CA HIS A 184 15.38 7.02 -0.04
C HIS A 184 14.22 8.03 -0.02
N GLY A 185 13.99 8.71 1.11
CA GLY A 185 12.93 9.72 1.25
C GLY A 185 11.52 9.14 1.44
N ILE A 186 11.40 7.85 1.76
CA ILE A 186 10.12 7.15 1.93
C ILE A 186 9.85 6.96 3.43
N ASN A 187 8.84 7.67 3.96
CA ASN A 187 8.49 7.62 5.38
C ASN A 187 7.30 6.68 5.62
N VAL A 188 7.53 5.61 6.36
CA VAL A 188 6.47 4.67 6.78
C VAL A 188 5.81 5.17 8.07
N GLN A 189 4.48 5.14 8.11
CA GLN A 189 3.69 5.66 9.23
C GLN A 189 2.87 4.58 9.95
N ALA A 190 2.75 3.39 9.37
CA ALA A 190 2.01 2.29 9.96
C ALA A 190 2.69 0.94 9.66
N LEU A 191 2.53 0.00 10.59
CA LEU A 191 2.98 -1.39 10.45
C LEU A 191 1.85 -2.34 10.84
N SER A 192 1.85 -3.53 10.25
CA SER A 192 1.24 -4.72 10.86
C SER A 192 2.32 -5.72 11.25
N VAL A 193 2.06 -6.53 12.27
CA VAL A 193 3.04 -7.52 12.76
C VAL A 193 3.33 -8.60 11.72
N GLN A 194 2.30 -9.07 11.04
CA GLN A 194 2.35 -10.17 10.09
C GLN A 194 1.09 -10.11 9.22
N ASN A 195 1.26 -10.31 7.91
CA ASN A 195 0.14 -10.55 7.01
C ASN A 195 -0.51 -11.90 7.35
N GLU A 196 -1.82 -11.90 7.63
CA GLU A 196 -2.63 -13.12 7.78
C GLU A 196 -2.03 -14.16 8.76
N PRO A 197 -1.81 -13.80 10.04
CA PRO A 197 -0.99 -14.57 10.99
C PRO A 197 -1.54 -15.94 11.42
N VAL A 198 -2.71 -16.33 10.93
CA VAL A 198 -3.42 -17.57 11.33
C VAL A 198 -3.49 -18.61 10.21
N ARG A 199 -2.74 -18.42 9.11
CA ARG A 199 -2.63 -19.39 8.02
C ARG A 199 -1.65 -20.51 8.33
#